data_AF-A0A7W9HAD5-F1
#
_entry.id   AF-A0A7W9HAD5-F1
#
_cell.length_a   1.000
_cell.length_b   1.000
_cell.length_c   1.000
_cell.angle_alpha   90.00
_cell.angle_beta   90.00
_cell.angle_gamma   90.00
#
_symmetry.space_group_name_H-M   'P 1'
#
loop_
_entity.id
_entity.type
_entity.pdbx_description
1 polymer ?
#
loop_
_entity_poly.entity_id
_entity_poly.type
_entity_poly.pdbx_seq_one_letter_code
_entity_poly.pdbx_strand_id
1 'polypeptide(L)'
;MSTSTPTNDPTGLPAFPGKRDARCPFDPPQEYTDWREAEGLQRAVSHGEPLWVVSRYADIRAALSDPRLSSDDRRPGYPASSGKAGDLPQSFQRMDDPEHARLRMMLTGELTIKRVERMRPDVQKMADDFLDQMIAKGQPADLVRDYALPIPSLVISLLLGVPYSDHEFFQQHSNTLTDANTTEQGRRVASGALFGYLLELVGRKEREPGADLISRLIGERVATGELTREDVAMDGLMLLIAGHETTANMTALGTLALLEHPDQAARIRDTDDPTVVANAIEELLRYLTVPQDHVWRVATEDLTLGGQLIRAGEG
;
A
#
# COMPACT_ATOMS: atom_id res chain seq x y z
N MET A 1 -6.39 28.23 14.67
CA MET A 1 -6.32 29.01 13.42
C MET A 1 -4.85 29.27 13.11
N SER A 2 -4.20 28.34 12.43
CA SER A 2 -2.86 28.55 11.86
C SER A 2 -3.03 28.55 10.36
N THR A 3 -3.08 29.74 9.79
CA THR A 3 -3.02 29.97 8.35
C THR A 3 -1.61 29.61 7.89
N SER A 4 -1.43 28.40 7.36
CA SER A 4 -0.24 28.07 6.58
C SER A 4 -0.32 28.82 5.25
N THR A 5 0.54 29.83 5.12
CA THR A 5 0.84 30.54 3.88
C THR A 5 1.15 29.52 2.78
N PRO A 6 0.60 29.65 1.56
CA PRO A 6 1.06 28.83 0.45
C PRO A 6 2.52 29.20 0.20
N THR A 7 3.44 28.25 0.43
CA THR A 7 4.79 28.34 -0.10
C THR A 7 4.65 28.43 -1.61
N ASN A 8 4.86 29.61 -2.17
CA ASN A 8 5.03 29.82 -3.61
C ASN A 8 6.21 28.96 -4.04
N ASP A 9 5.91 27.78 -4.58
CA ASP A 9 6.87 26.98 -5.31
C ASP A 9 7.31 27.80 -6.53
N PRO A 10 8.62 28.06 -6.74
CA PRO A 10 9.11 28.91 -7.82
C PRO A 10 8.75 28.39 -9.23
N THR A 11 8.30 27.14 -9.35
CA THR A 11 7.87 26.53 -10.60
C THR A 11 6.47 26.95 -11.06
N GLY A 12 5.61 27.43 -10.14
CA GLY A 12 4.20 27.70 -10.42
C GLY A 12 3.36 26.44 -10.71
N LEU A 13 3.89 25.25 -10.47
CA LEU A 13 3.21 23.97 -10.67
C LEU A 13 2.39 23.57 -9.43
N PRO A 14 1.29 22.82 -9.61
CA PRO A 14 0.52 22.27 -8.49
C PRO A 14 1.34 21.25 -7.70
N ALA A 15 1.12 21.19 -6.38
CA ALA A 15 1.77 20.21 -5.52
C ALA A 15 1.19 18.80 -5.72
N PHE A 16 2.04 17.78 -5.65
CA PHE A 16 1.66 16.38 -5.67
C PHE A 16 2.28 15.63 -4.45
N PRO A 17 1.49 14.82 -3.72
CA PRO A 17 0.06 14.58 -3.91
C PRO A 17 -0.82 15.80 -3.55
N GLY A 18 -1.97 15.90 -4.20
CA GLY A 18 -2.99 16.93 -3.93
C GLY A 18 -3.74 16.62 -2.63
N LYS A 19 -4.44 17.61 -2.07
CA LYS A 19 -5.20 17.45 -0.83
C LYS A 19 -6.68 17.24 -1.13
N ARG A 20 -7.27 16.18 -0.56
CA ARG A 20 -8.73 15.99 -0.58
C ARG A 20 -9.43 17.13 0.18
N ASP A 21 -10.64 17.49 -0.24
CA ASP A 21 -11.47 18.45 0.49
C ASP A 21 -11.87 17.85 1.84
N ALA A 22 -11.67 18.59 2.92
CA ALA A 22 -12.01 18.13 4.27
C ALA A 22 -13.51 17.79 4.45
N ARG A 23 -14.38 18.27 3.53
CA ARG A 23 -15.82 18.00 3.52
C ARG A 23 -16.21 16.73 2.78
N CYS A 24 -15.34 16.18 1.94
CA CYS A 24 -15.61 14.94 1.20
C CYS A 24 -14.42 13.99 1.34
N PRO A 25 -14.51 12.94 2.17
CA PRO A 25 -13.42 11.99 2.34
C PRO A 25 -13.25 11.06 1.13
N PHE A 26 -14.21 11.02 0.20
CA PHE A 26 -14.23 10.06 -0.90
C PHE A 26 -13.66 10.61 -2.20
N ASP A 27 -14.00 11.85 -2.53
CA ASP A 27 -13.61 12.42 -3.82
C ASP A 27 -12.11 12.72 -3.85
N PRO A 28 -11.45 12.48 -5.00
CA PRO A 28 -10.07 12.90 -5.18
C PRO A 28 -9.98 14.43 -5.13
N PRO A 29 -8.77 14.99 -4.94
CA PRO A 29 -8.53 16.43 -5.12
C PRO A 29 -9.14 16.93 -6.44
N GLN A 30 -9.69 18.15 -6.45
CA GLN A 30 -10.31 18.73 -7.64
C GLN A 30 -9.33 18.75 -8.83
N GLU A 31 -8.05 19.03 -8.57
CA GLU A 31 -7.03 19.02 -9.63
C GLU A 31 -6.97 17.68 -10.36
N TYR A 32 -7.16 16.56 -9.66
CA TYR A 32 -7.07 15.22 -10.26
C TYR A 32 -8.27 14.96 -11.17
N THR A 33 -9.44 15.51 -10.83
CA THR A 33 -10.62 15.47 -11.69
C THR A 33 -10.38 16.29 -12.94
N ASP A 34 -9.86 17.51 -12.80
CA ASP A 34 -9.56 18.39 -13.94
C ASP A 34 -8.50 17.76 -14.86
N TRP A 35 -7.46 17.16 -14.29
CA TRP A 35 -6.38 16.48 -15.01
C TRP A 35 -6.84 15.25 -15.78
N ARG A 36 -7.86 14.53 -15.28
CA ARG A 36 -8.41 13.37 -16.00
C ARG A 36 -9.11 13.80 -17.29
N GLU A 37 -9.77 14.97 -17.26
CA GLU A 37 -10.47 15.52 -18.42
C GLU A 37 -9.52 16.27 -19.37
N ALA A 38 -8.45 16.87 -18.85
CA ALA A 38 -7.44 17.61 -19.61
C ALA A 38 -6.67 16.72 -20.61
N GLU A 39 -6.24 17.30 -21.74
CA GLU A 39 -5.42 16.60 -22.74
C GLU A 39 -3.98 16.37 -22.25
N GLY A 40 -3.45 15.18 -22.56
CA GLY A 40 -2.09 14.79 -22.24
C GLY A 40 -1.84 14.55 -20.74
N LEU A 41 -0.57 14.29 -20.44
CA LEU A 41 0.00 14.25 -19.12
C LEU A 41 0.08 15.66 -18.51
N GLN A 42 0.00 15.69 -17.19
CA GLN A 42 0.04 16.90 -16.41
C GLN A 42 1.40 17.05 -15.74
N ARG A 43 1.74 18.29 -15.37
CA ARG A 43 2.96 18.62 -14.64
C ARG A 43 2.60 19.01 -13.22
N ALA A 44 3.33 18.47 -12.25
CA ALA A 44 3.20 18.81 -10.84
C ALA A 44 4.59 18.93 -10.21
N VAL A 45 4.64 19.25 -8.92
CA VAL A 45 5.88 19.21 -8.12
C VAL A 45 5.68 18.33 -6.90
N SER A 46 6.67 17.48 -6.63
CA SER A 46 6.80 16.78 -5.35
C SER A 46 8.20 16.99 -4.79
N HIS A 47 8.30 17.23 -3.49
CA HIS A 47 9.58 17.50 -2.81
C HIS A 47 10.44 18.62 -3.46
N GLY A 48 9.81 19.59 -4.13
CA GLY A 48 10.49 20.69 -4.83
C GLY A 48 11.01 20.35 -6.22
N GLU A 49 10.81 19.11 -6.69
CA GLU A 49 11.21 18.66 -8.02
C GLU A 49 9.98 18.48 -8.93
N PRO A 50 10.06 18.94 -10.19
CA PRO A 50 8.94 18.81 -11.12
C PRO A 50 8.82 17.38 -11.67
N LEU A 51 7.58 16.94 -11.92
CA LEU A 51 7.28 15.58 -12.36
C LEU A 51 6.11 15.45 -13.33
N TRP A 52 6.15 14.29 -14.00
CA TRP A 52 5.14 13.44 -14.63
C TRP A 52 3.88 13.10 -13.84
N VAL A 53 2.69 13.65 -14.15
CA VAL A 53 1.42 13.06 -13.69
C VAL A 53 0.65 12.44 -14.85
N VAL A 54 0.39 11.13 -14.75
CA VAL A 54 -0.45 10.38 -15.69
C VAL A 54 -1.85 10.22 -15.07
N SER A 55 -2.84 10.91 -15.63
CA SER A 55 -4.20 11.04 -15.04
C SER A 55 -5.29 10.28 -15.80
N ARG A 56 -5.01 9.87 -17.04
CA ARG A 56 -5.99 9.20 -17.93
C ARG A 56 -5.79 7.69 -17.91
N TYR A 57 -6.90 6.95 -17.78
CA TYR A 57 -6.87 5.48 -17.62
C TYR A 57 -6.06 4.75 -18.71
N ALA A 58 -6.21 5.15 -19.98
CA ALA A 58 -5.48 4.54 -21.09
C ALA A 58 -3.97 4.80 -20.99
N ASP A 59 -3.57 6.03 -20.64
CA ASP A 59 -2.17 6.41 -20.47
C ASP A 59 -1.55 5.76 -19.22
N ILE A 60 -2.30 5.66 -18.11
CA ILE A 60 -1.86 4.93 -16.91
C ILE A 60 -1.58 3.47 -17.25
N ARG A 61 -2.49 2.80 -17.97
CA ARG A 61 -2.26 1.40 -18.39
C ARG A 61 -1.04 1.26 -19.29
N ALA A 62 -0.87 2.15 -20.27
CA ALA A 62 0.29 2.15 -21.14
C ALA A 62 1.58 2.33 -20.31
N ALA A 63 1.60 3.32 -19.40
CA ALA A 63 2.73 3.61 -18.52
C ALA A 63 3.12 2.42 -17.64
N LEU A 64 2.14 1.78 -16.97
CA LEU A 64 2.40 0.65 -16.07
C LEU A 64 2.90 -0.61 -16.78
N SER A 65 2.71 -0.70 -18.09
CA SER A 65 3.18 -1.81 -18.92
C SER A 65 4.46 -1.51 -19.70
N ASP A 66 4.94 -0.26 -19.71
CA ASP A 66 6.11 0.14 -20.47
C ASP A 66 7.40 -0.10 -19.66
N PRO A 67 8.29 -1.03 -20.05
CA PRO A 67 9.49 -1.35 -19.29
C PRO A 67 10.51 -0.19 -19.24
N ARG A 68 10.31 0.86 -20.03
CA ARG A 68 11.15 2.07 -20.00
C ARG A 68 10.86 2.94 -18.79
N LEU A 69 9.73 2.71 -18.11
CA LEU A 69 9.35 3.38 -16.86
C LEU A 69 9.72 2.48 -15.68
N SER A 70 10.85 2.77 -15.05
CA SER A 70 11.45 1.96 -13.98
C SER A 70 10.80 2.23 -12.62
N SER A 71 10.71 1.19 -11.79
CA SER A 71 10.27 1.28 -10.39
C SER A 71 11.43 1.46 -9.40
N ASP A 72 12.69 1.45 -9.88
CA ASP A 72 13.90 1.53 -9.05
C ASP A 72 14.10 2.93 -8.47
N ASP A 73 13.82 3.04 -7.17
CA ASP A 73 13.93 4.28 -6.39
C ASP A 73 15.36 4.74 -6.10
N ARG A 74 16.36 3.97 -6.54
CA ARG A 74 17.78 4.37 -6.50
C ARG A 74 18.22 5.14 -7.74
N ARG A 75 17.39 5.17 -8.80
CA ARG A 75 17.72 5.87 -10.05
C ARG A 75 17.61 7.39 -9.87
N PRO A 76 18.52 8.17 -10.49
CA PRO A 76 18.37 9.62 -10.54
C PRO A 76 17.04 10.01 -11.18
N GLY A 77 16.35 10.99 -10.60
CA GLY A 77 15.05 11.47 -11.10
C GLY A 77 13.82 10.72 -10.56
N TYR A 78 13.99 9.73 -9.68
CA TYR A 78 12.84 9.06 -9.07
C TYR A 78 12.03 10.02 -8.16
N PRO A 79 10.74 10.23 -8.43
CA PRO A 79 9.99 11.35 -7.83
C PRO A 79 9.55 11.14 -6.36
N ALA A 80 9.63 9.93 -5.81
CA ALA A 80 9.14 9.62 -4.47
C ALA A 80 10.13 9.85 -3.31
N SER A 81 11.38 10.24 -3.59
CA SER A 81 12.40 10.40 -2.56
C SER A 81 13.37 11.53 -2.89
N SER A 82 13.47 12.52 -2.01
CA SER A 82 14.54 13.53 -2.03
C SER A 82 15.89 12.99 -1.50
N GLY A 83 15.96 11.71 -1.11
CA GLY A 83 17.12 11.10 -0.47
C GLY A 83 17.54 9.78 -1.10
N LYS A 84 18.85 9.50 -1.09
CA LYS A 84 19.39 8.17 -1.45
C LYS A 84 18.64 7.10 -0.66
N ALA A 85 18.21 6.03 -1.34
CA ALA A 85 17.71 4.82 -0.70
C ALA A 85 18.58 4.49 0.52
N GLY A 86 17.95 4.26 1.66
CA GLY A 86 18.67 3.93 2.89
C GLY A 86 19.50 2.66 2.75
N ASP A 87 20.31 2.34 3.75
CA ASP A 87 21.18 1.14 3.77
C ASP A 87 20.40 -0.19 3.82
N LEU A 88 19.07 -0.17 3.78
CA LEU A 88 18.24 -1.37 3.78
C LEU A 88 18.19 -2.00 2.38
N PRO A 89 18.09 -3.34 2.28
CA PRO A 89 17.87 -3.99 1.00
C PRO A 89 16.57 -3.48 0.34
N GLN A 90 16.59 -3.41 -0.99
CA GLN A 90 15.40 -3.03 -1.75
C GLN A 90 14.44 -4.22 -1.80
N SER A 91 13.14 -3.97 -1.67
CA SER A 91 12.11 -5.00 -1.84
C SER A 91 11.55 -4.99 -3.26
N PHE A 92 11.00 -6.12 -3.70
CA PHE A 92 10.76 -6.40 -5.12
C PHE A 92 9.88 -5.37 -5.85
N GLN A 93 8.97 -4.68 -5.15
CA GLN A 93 8.11 -3.63 -5.71
C GLN A 93 8.86 -2.38 -6.19
N ARG A 94 10.13 -2.23 -5.80
CA ARG A 94 11.05 -1.20 -6.28
C ARG A 94 12.08 -1.76 -7.26
N MET A 95 11.83 -2.93 -7.86
CA MET A 95 12.73 -3.52 -8.85
C MET A 95 12.09 -3.54 -10.23
N ASP A 96 12.93 -3.63 -11.26
CA ASP A 96 12.52 -3.87 -12.64
C ASP A 96 12.68 -5.37 -12.98
N ASP A 97 12.08 -5.80 -14.08
CA ASP A 97 12.30 -7.15 -14.60
C ASP A 97 13.75 -7.32 -15.12
N PRO A 98 14.34 -8.53 -15.02
CA PRO A 98 13.72 -9.79 -14.63
C PRO A 98 13.65 -10.05 -13.11
N GLU A 99 14.29 -9.21 -12.30
CA GLU A 99 14.44 -9.46 -10.87
C GLU A 99 13.12 -9.30 -10.11
N HIS A 100 12.32 -8.28 -10.47
CA HIS A 100 10.97 -8.13 -9.96
C HIS A 100 10.12 -9.39 -10.19
N ALA A 101 10.06 -9.89 -11.43
CA ALA A 101 9.33 -11.12 -11.74
C ALA A 101 9.85 -12.32 -10.94
N ARG A 102 11.17 -12.48 -10.83
CA ARG A 102 11.81 -13.58 -10.09
C ARG A 102 11.37 -13.60 -8.62
N LEU A 103 11.50 -12.49 -7.91
CA LEU A 103 11.15 -12.38 -6.49
C LEU A 103 9.63 -12.45 -6.27
N ARG A 104 8.85 -11.75 -7.09
CA ARG A 104 7.38 -11.78 -7.01
C ARG A 104 6.83 -13.20 -7.17
N MET A 105 7.41 -14.01 -8.06
CA MET A 105 6.99 -15.42 -8.22
C MET A 105 7.20 -16.26 -6.96
N MET A 106 8.20 -15.94 -6.13
CA MET A 106 8.45 -16.66 -4.87
C MET A 106 7.35 -16.38 -3.82
N LEU A 107 6.77 -15.18 -3.84
CA LEU A 107 5.75 -14.76 -2.87
C LEU A 107 4.31 -15.05 -3.33
N THR A 108 4.03 -14.91 -4.63
CA THR A 108 2.67 -15.04 -5.20
C THR A 108 2.02 -16.39 -4.96
N GLY A 109 2.82 -17.45 -4.74
CA GLY A 109 2.30 -18.74 -4.31
C GLY A 109 1.40 -18.63 -3.09
N GLU A 110 1.70 -17.74 -2.13
CA GLU A 110 0.92 -17.50 -0.91
C GLU A 110 -0.42 -16.83 -1.12
N LEU A 111 -0.50 -16.01 -2.16
CA LEU A 111 -1.66 -15.17 -2.45
C LEU A 111 -2.52 -15.78 -3.56
N THR A 112 -2.39 -17.08 -3.80
CA THR A 112 -3.25 -17.81 -4.75
C THR A 112 -4.69 -17.90 -4.22
N ILE A 113 -5.65 -17.93 -5.14
CA ILE A 113 -7.09 -18.07 -4.82
C ILE A 113 -7.32 -19.20 -3.81
N LYS A 114 -6.71 -20.38 -4.05
CA LYS A 114 -6.86 -21.54 -3.16
C LYS A 114 -6.32 -21.29 -1.74
N ARG A 115 -5.23 -20.53 -1.57
CA ARG A 115 -4.68 -20.23 -0.24
C ARG A 115 -5.50 -19.16 0.47
N VAL A 116 -5.91 -18.11 -0.24
CA VAL A 116 -6.82 -17.09 0.31
C VAL A 116 -8.14 -17.70 0.75
N GLU A 117 -8.75 -18.58 -0.05
CA GLU A 117 -9.99 -19.28 0.33
C GLU A 117 -9.84 -20.18 1.56
N ARG A 118 -8.65 -20.76 1.79
CA ARG A 118 -8.37 -21.54 3.00
C ARG A 118 -8.32 -20.67 4.25
N MET A 119 -8.02 -19.37 4.13
CA MET A 119 -8.00 -18.43 5.25
C MET A 119 -9.39 -17.90 5.59
N ARG A 120 -10.39 -18.08 4.71
CA ARG A 120 -11.76 -17.55 4.88
C ARG A 120 -12.36 -17.88 6.25
N PRO A 121 -12.30 -19.12 6.79
CA PRO A 121 -12.88 -19.42 8.09
C PRO A 121 -12.20 -18.65 9.24
N ASP A 122 -10.87 -18.50 9.19
CA ASP A 122 -10.11 -17.78 10.22
C ASP A 122 -10.39 -16.28 10.16
N VAL A 123 -10.43 -15.70 8.95
CA VAL A 123 -10.78 -14.30 8.73
C VAL A 123 -12.20 -14.00 9.18
N GLN A 124 -13.16 -14.87 8.86
CA GLN A 124 -14.55 -14.74 9.31
C GLN A 124 -14.62 -14.75 10.83
N LYS A 125 -13.97 -15.71 11.49
CA LYS A 125 -13.93 -15.78 12.95
C LYS A 125 -13.33 -14.51 13.56
N MET A 126 -12.23 -13.98 13.01
CA MET A 126 -11.65 -12.73 13.48
C MET A 126 -12.64 -11.57 13.35
N ALA A 127 -13.29 -11.42 12.19
CA ALA A 127 -14.30 -10.39 11.97
C ALA A 127 -15.45 -10.49 12.98
N ASP A 128 -16.00 -11.69 13.18
CA ASP A 128 -17.09 -11.93 14.13
C ASP A 128 -16.64 -11.61 15.58
N ASP A 129 -15.47 -12.09 16.00
CA ASP A 129 -14.95 -11.86 17.36
C ASP A 129 -14.74 -10.37 17.66
N PHE A 130 -14.19 -9.58 16.71
CA PHE A 130 -14.02 -8.14 16.90
C PHE A 130 -15.35 -7.39 16.87
N LEU A 131 -16.28 -7.83 16.03
CA LEU A 131 -17.62 -7.26 16.00
C LEU A 131 -18.36 -7.49 17.32
N ASP A 132 -18.32 -8.71 17.85
CA ASP A 132 -18.93 -9.07 19.14
C ASP A 132 -18.31 -8.27 20.30
N GLN A 133 -16.99 -8.12 20.31
CA GLN A 133 -16.29 -7.28 21.30
C GLN A 133 -16.72 -5.82 21.23
N MET A 134 -16.80 -5.26 20.02
CA MET A 134 -17.24 -3.88 19.79
C MET A 134 -18.69 -3.68 20.25
N ILE A 135 -19.58 -4.63 19.96
CA ILE A 135 -20.99 -4.60 20.41
C ILE A 135 -21.07 -4.68 21.93
N ALA A 136 -20.31 -5.58 22.57
CA ALA A 136 -20.30 -5.75 24.02
C ALA A 136 -19.76 -4.52 24.77
N LYS A 137 -18.80 -3.81 24.19
CA LYS A 137 -18.25 -2.53 24.71
C LYS A 137 -19.31 -1.42 24.72
N GLY A 138 -20.28 -1.46 23.80
CA GLY A 138 -21.36 -0.49 23.68
C GLY A 138 -20.94 0.83 23.01
N GLN A 139 -21.90 1.75 22.88
CA GLN A 139 -21.68 3.05 22.25
C GLN A 139 -21.13 4.09 23.25
N PRO A 140 -20.23 5.01 22.82
CA PRO A 140 -19.66 5.13 21.48
C PRO A 140 -18.51 4.14 21.20
N ALA A 141 -18.43 3.66 19.95
CA ALA A 141 -17.34 2.81 19.46
C ALA A 141 -16.55 3.51 18.35
N ASP A 142 -15.27 3.18 18.22
CA ASP A 142 -14.40 3.68 17.15
C ASP A 142 -14.15 2.53 16.17
N LEU A 143 -14.83 2.55 15.02
CA LEU A 143 -14.72 1.48 14.01
C LEU A 143 -13.28 1.24 13.54
N VAL A 144 -12.44 2.28 13.49
CA VAL A 144 -11.05 2.15 13.03
C VAL A 144 -10.25 1.35 14.05
N ARG A 145 -10.31 1.76 15.31
CA ARG A 145 -9.53 1.15 16.41
C ARG A 145 -10.10 -0.18 16.86
N ASP A 146 -11.42 -0.28 16.96
CA ASP A 146 -12.10 -1.42 17.55
C ASP A 146 -12.39 -2.55 16.53
N TYR A 147 -12.24 -2.31 15.22
CA TYR A 147 -12.56 -3.30 14.17
C TYR A 147 -11.62 -3.28 12.95
N ALA A 148 -11.46 -2.13 12.28
CA ALA A 148 -10.84 -2.08 10.96
C ALA A 148 -9.31 -2.28 10.96
N LEU A 149 -8.58 -1.79 11.97
CA LEU A 149 -7.12 -1.98 12.08
C LEU A 149 -6.73 -3.38 12.59
N PRO A 150 -7.32 -3.92 13.68
CA PRO A 150 -6.86 -5.18 14.24
C PRO A 150 -6.98 -6.39 13.30
N ILE A 151 -8.06 -6.47 12.51
CA ILE A 151 -8.32 -7.63 11.62
C ILE A 151 -7.21 -7.82 10.58
N PRO A 152 -6.90 -6.86 9.69
CA PRO A 152 -5.84 -7.05 8.70
C PRO A 152 -4.46 -7.25 9.33
N SER A 153 -4.19 -6.61 10.48
CA SER A 153 -2.96 -6.83 11.26
C SER A 153 -2.80 -8.30 11.64
N LEU A 154 -3.86 -8.92 12.19
CA LEU A 154 -3.87 -10.33 12.54
C LEU A 154 -3.72 -11.26 11.33
N VAL A 155 -4.42 -10.95 10.24
CA VAL A 155 -4.37 -11.75 9.02
C VAL A 155 -2.96 -11.76 8.41
N ILE A 156 -2.31 -10.60 8.32
CA ILE A 156 -0.94 -10.53 7.79
C ILE A 156 0.08 -11.15 8.75
N SER A 157 -0.10 -11.01 10.07
CA SER A 157 0.72 -11.69 11.07
C SER A 157 0.61 -13.22 10.96
N LEU A 158 -0.60 -13.75 10.76
CA LEU A 158 -0.84 -15.19 10.54
C LEU A 158 -0.12 -15.68 9.28
N LEU A 159 -0.22 -14.92 8.18
CA LEU A 159 0.43 -15.25 6.92
C LEU A 159 1.96 -15.26 7.04
N LEU A 160 2.53 -14.24 7.68
CA LEU A 160 3.98 -14.09 7.86
C LEU A 160 4.55 -15.00 8.97
N GLY A 161 3.74 -15.46 9.91
CA GLY A 161 4.19 -16.23 11.07
C GLY A 161 4.71 -15.35 12.22
N VAL A 162 4.27 -14.10 12.25
CA VAL A 162 4.55 -13.13 13.31
C VAL A 162 3.64 -13.46 14.51
N PRO A 163 4.18 -13.64 15.73
CA PRO A 163 3.36 -13.81 16.93
C PRO A 163 2.46 -12.60 17.17
N TYR A 164 1.18 -12.84 17.43
CA TYR A 164 0.25 -11.76 17.71
C TYR A 164 0.59 -10.99 19.01
N SER A 165 1.31 -11.58 19.96
CA SER A 165 1.78 -10.86 21.16
C SER A 165 2.55 -9.58 20.84
N ASP A 166 3.10 -9.50 19.63
CA ASP A 166 3.99 -8.43 19.21
C ASP A 166 3.23 -7.38 18.35
N HIS A 167 1.90 -7.48 18.21
CA HIS A 167 1.09 -6.62 17.34
C HIS A 167 1.20 -5.13 17.67
N GLU A 168 1.26 -4.74 18.95
CA GLU A 168 1.39 -3.33 19.34
C GLU A 168 2.67 -2.70 18.78
N PHE A 169 3.79 -3.44 18.81
CA PHE A 169 5.05 -3.00 18.22
C PHE A 169 4.90 -2.75 16.72
N PHE A 170 4.25 -3.65 15.98
CA PHE A 170 4.03 -3.48 14.54
C PHE A 170 3.11 -2.32 14.23
N GLN A 171 1.98 -2.22 14.93
CA GLN A 171 1.01 -1.15 14.70
C GLN A 171 1.65 0.22 14.94
N GLN A 172 2.41 0.37 16.03
CA GLN A 172 3.08 1.64 16.33
C GLN A 172 4.08 2.06 15.24
N HIS A 173 4.92 1.14 14.79
CA HIS A 173 5.94 1.45 13.79
C HIS A 173 5.35 1.57 12.37
N SER A 174 4.34 0.75 12.02
CA SER A 174 3.57 0.87 10.77
C SER A 174 2.93 2.25 10.66
N ASN A 175 2.19 2.68 11.69
CA ASN A 175 1.56 4.00 11.72
C ASN A 175 2.58 5.13 11.57
N THR A 176 3.78 4.96 12.12
CA THR A 176 4.86 5.95 11.96
C THR A 176 5.33 6.04 10.50
N LEU A 177 5.38 4.91 9.78
CA LEU A 177 5.80 4.88 8.37
C LEU A 177 4.81 5.55 7.43
N THR A 178 3.54 5.55 7.78
CA THR A 178 2.45 5.99 6.90
C THR A 178 1.84 7.33 7.30
N ASP A 179 2.09 7.81 8.52
CA ASP A 179 1.74 9.17 8.90
C ASP A 179 2.48 10.19 8.03
N ALA A 180 1.69 11.02 7.35
CA ALA A 180 2.15 12.10 6.48
C ALA A 180 2.99 13.16 7.23
N ASN A 181 2.83 13.27 8.55
CA ASN A 181 3.54 14.22 9.39
C ASN A 181 4.85 13.67 9.95
N THR A 182 5.13 12.38 9.79
CA THR A 182 6.39 11.79 10.26
C THR A 182 7.57 12.32 9.45
N THR A 183 8.60 12.77 10.15
CA THR A 183 9.85 13.19 9.52
C THR A 183 10.53 12.02 8.81
N GLU A 184 11.34 12.31 7.79
CA GLU A 184 12.11 11.27 7.09
C GLU A 184 12.98 10.45 8.05
N GLN A 185 13.60 11.10 9.05
CA GLN A 185 14.37 10.42 10.09
C GLN A 185 13.49 9.49 10.94
N GLY A 186 12.27 9.92 11.31
CA GLY A 186 11.31 9.08 12.03
C GLY A 186 10.93 7.84 11.23
N ARG A 187 10.67 7.99 9.93
CA ARG A 187 10.38 6.86 9.03
C ARG A 187 11.56 5.89 8.92
N ARG A 188 12.79 6.40 8.78
CA ARG A 188 14.01 5.57 8.75
C ARG A 188 14.18 4.75 10.03
N VAL A 189 14.00 5.37 11.20
CA VAL A 189 14.08 4.69 12.50
C VAL A 189 13.01 3.61 12.59
N ALA A 190 11.77 3.91 12.20
CA ALA A 190 10.69 2.94 12.27
C ALA A 190 10.89 1.75 11.32
N SER A 191 11.33 2.02 10.08
CA SER A 191 11.65 0.98 9.10
C SER A 191 12.79 0.09 9.59
N GLY A 192 13.84 0.68 10.17
CA GLY A 192 14.98 -0.07 10.72
C GLY A 192 14.57 -0.96 11.90
N ALA A 193 13.71 -0.48 12.79
CA ALA A 193 13.20 -1.26 13.92
C ALA A 193 12.37 -2.47 13.45
N LEU A 194 11.46 -2.26 12.50
CA LEU A 194 10.65 -3.35 11.92
C LEU A 194 11.51 -4.36 11.15
N PHE A 195 12.47 -3.88 10.37
CA PHE A 195 13.41 -4.76 9.66
C PHE A 195 14.23 -5.60 10.63
N GLY A 196 14.79 -4.99 11.68
CA GLY A 196 15.54 -5.70 12.72
C GLY A 196 14.72 -6.78 13.40
N TYR A 197 13.46 -6.48 13.76
CA TYR A 197 12.54 -7.49 14.29
C TYR A 197 12.35 -8.65 13.32
N LEU A 198 12.08 -8.37 12.04
CA LEU A 198 11.80 -9.41 11.05
C LEU A 198 13.04 -10.27 10.78
N LEU A 199 14.23 -9.67 10.83
CA LEU A 199 15.49 -10.40 10.74
C LEU A 199 15.70 -11.35 11.93
N GLU A 200 15.37 -10.91 13.15
CA GLU A 200 15.36 -11.78 14.33
C GLU A 200 14.32 -12.90 14.22
N LEU A 201 13.13 -12.59 13.70
CA LEU A 201 12.08 -13.57 13.43
C LEU A 201 12.55 -14.64 12.44
N VAL A 202 13.21 -14.24 11.36
CA VAL A 202 13.84 -15.17 10.40
C VAL A 202 14.79 -16.11 11.13
N GLY A 203 15.69 -15.58 11.96
CA GLY A 203 16.63 -16.39 12.75
C GLY A 203 15.99 -17.31 13.79
N ARG A 204 14.79 -16.97 14.29
CA ARG A 204 13.98 -17.88 15.14
C ARG A 204 13.34 -18.98 14.30
N LYS A 205 12.73 -18.63 13.18
CA LYS A 205 12.04 -19.57 12.28
C LYS A 205 12.99 -20.56 11.59
N GLU A 206 14.27 -20.21 11.44
CA GLU A 206 15.30 -21.18 11.01
C GLU A 206 15.48 -22.33 12.02
N ARG A 207 15.36 -22.03 13.32
CA ARG A 207 15.51 -23.03 14.40
C ARG A 207 14.20 -23.74 14.68
N GLU A 208 13.09 -23.03 14.56
CA GLU A 208 11.73 -23.51 14.85
C GLU A 208 10.79 -23.16 13.69
N PRO A 209 10.85 -23.91 12.57
CA PRO A 209 10.01 -23.64 11.40
C PRO A 209 8.53 -23.85 11.70
N GLY A 210 7.68 -22.96 11.18
CA GLY A 210 6.22 -23.06 11.22
C GLY A 210 5.61 -23.32 9.84
N ALA A 211 4.28 -23.26 9.77
CA ALA A 211 3.51 -23.37 8.52
C ALA A 211 3.27 -22.02 7.82
N ASP A 212 4.09 -21.01 8.13
CA ASP A 212 3.98 -19.63 7.66
C ASP A 212 4.84 -19.33 6.42
N LEU A 213 4.67 -18.13 5.84
CA LEU A 213 5.42 -17.68 4.68
C LEU A 213 6.93 -17.59 4.96
N ILE A 214 7.34 -16.97 6.07
CA ILE A 214 8.76 -16.80 6.40
C ILE A 214 9.47 -18.15 6.51
N SER A 215 8.87 -19.12 7.21
CA SER A 215 9.40 -20.48 7.36
C SER A 215 9.57 -21.18 6.02
N ARG A 216 8.65 -20.98 5.07
CA ARG A 216 8.75 -21.55 3.72
C ARG A 216 9.82 -20.89 2.88
N LEU A 217 9.93 -19.56 2.89
CA LEU A 217 11.02 -18.88 2.17
C LEU A 217 12.38 -19.30 2.69
N ILE A 218 12.52 -19.49 4.00
CA ILE A 218 13.73 -20.05 4.60
C ILE A 218 14.03 -21.44 4.02
N GLY A 219 13.07 -22.36 4.11
CA GLY A 219 13.27 -23.76 3.70
C GLY A 219 13.44 -23.97 2.19
N GLU A 220 12.80 -23.15 1.36
CA GLU A 220 12.77 -23.33 -0.10
C GLU A 220 13.78 -22.43 -0.84
N ARG A 221 14.05 -21.23 -0.32
CA ARG A 221 14.79 -20.18 -1.04
C ARG A 221 16.09 -19.79 -0.37
N VAL A 222 16.12 -19.67 0.96
CA VAL A 222 17.37 -19.40 1.69
C VAL A 222 18.26 -20.64 1.68
N ALA A 223 17.69 -21.82 1.87
CA ALA A 223 18.43 -23.09 1.83
C ALA A 223 19.12 -23.37 0.47
N THR A 224 18.56 -22.83 -0.62
CA THR A 224 19.09 -22.97 -1.99
C THR A 224 19.99 -21.80 -2.41
N GLY A 225 20.12 -20.77 -1.57
CA GLY A 225 20.88 -19.55 -1.86
C GLY A 225 20.20 -18.59 -2.84
N GLU A 226 18.92 -18.81 -3.15
CA GLU A 226 18.13 -17.93 -4.03
C GLU A 226 17.70 -16.61 -3.36
N LEU A 227 17.61 -16.62 -2.01
CA LEU A 227 17.36 -15.48 -1.15
C LEU A 227 18.33 -15.47 0.05
N THR A 228 18.66 -14.28 0.53
CA THR A 228 19.33 -14.07 1.81
C THR A 228 18.32 -13.94 2.94
N ARG A 229 18.79 -13.92 4.20
CA ARG A 229 17.93 -13.67 5.36
C ARG A 229 17.36 -12.25 5.33
N GLU A 230 18.18 -11.33 4.88
CA GLU A 230 17.88 -9.92 4.70
C GLU A 230 16.81 -9.71 3.64
N ASP A 231 16.85 -10.46 2.52
CA ASP A 231 15.80 -10.42 1.50
C ASP A 231 14.45 -10.87 2.08
N VAL A 232 14.42 -12.00 2.80
CA VAL A 232 13.20 -12.51 3.44
C VAL A 232 12.65 -11.51 4.46
N ALA A 233 13.52 -10.87 5.24
CA ALA A 233 13.11 -9.85 6.21
C ALA A 233 12.57 -8.59 5.52
N MET A 234 13.17 -8.12 4.43
CA MET A 234 12.68 -6.96 3.68
C MET A 234 11.37 -7.23 2.96
N ASP A 235 11.19 -8.41 2.36
CA ASP A 235 9.93 -8.81 1.73
C ASP A 235 8.82 -8.98 2.78
N GLY A 236 9.16 -9.56 3.94
CA GLY A 236 8.26 -9.62 5.10
C GLY A 236 7.83 -8.23 5.57
N LEU A 237 8.74 -7.26 5.58
CA LEU A 237 8.46 -5.88 5.97
C LEU A 237 7.49 -5.22 5.00
N MET A 238 7.73 -5.37 3.69
CA MET A 238 6.85 -4.86 2.65
C MET A 238 5.44 -5.44 2.78
N LEU A 239 5.33 -6.76 2.95
CA LEU A 239 4.04 -7.45 3.05
C LEU A 239 3.28 -7.04 4.31
N LEU A 240 3.99 -6.89 5.44
CA LEU A 240 3.42 -6.44 6.69
C LEU A 240 2.78 -5.05 6.55
N ILE A 241 3.50 -4.08 6.00
CA ILE A 241 3.00 -2.71 5.82
C ILE A 241 1.84 -2.68 4.82
N ALA A 242 2.01 -3.34 3.67
CA ALA A 242 1.01 -3.34 2.60
C ALA A 242 -0.30 -4.03 3.02
N GLY A 243 -0.21 -5.14 3.77
CA GLY A 243 -1.37 -5.93 4.18
C GLY A 243 -2.16 -5.34 5.34
N HIS A 244 -1.54 -4.47 6.15
CA HIS A 244 -2.14 -3.91 7.35
C HIS A 244 -3.04 -2.71 7.04
N GLU A 245 -2.49 -1.64 6.47
CA GLU A 245 -3.19 -0.35 6.43
C GLU A 245 -4.18 -0.19 5.28
N THR A 246 -3.87 -0.78 4.13
CA THR A 246 -4.72 -0.65 2.94
C THR A 246 -6.12 -1.20 3.19
N THR A 247 -6.20 -2.40 3.77
CA THR A 247 -7.45 -3.08 4.13
C THR A 247 -8.20 -2.36 5.25
N ALA A 248 -7.49 -1.83 6.25
CA ALA A 248 -8.11 -1.08 7.33
C ALA A 248 -8.78 0.21 6.82
N ASN A 249 -8.07 0.98 5.99
CA ASN A 249 -8.58 2.19 5.36
C ASN A 249 -9.75 1.90 4.40
N MET A 250 -9.66 0.81 3.61
CA MET A 250 -10.77 0.35 2.77
C MET A 250 -12.01 -0.01 3.59
N THR A 251 -11.84 -0.66 4.74
CA THR A 251 -12.95 -1.04 5.63
C THR A 251 -13.60 0.20 6.25
N ALA A 252 -12.81 1.13 6.77
CA ALA A 252 -13.30 2.35 7.38
C ALA A 252 -14.01 3.27 6.36
N LEU A 253 -13.36 3.57 5.23
CA LEU A 253 -13.93 4.42 4.19
C LEU A 253 -15.10 3.74 3.46
N GLY A 254 -15.03 2.43 3.23
CA GLY A 254 -16.12 1.66 2.64
C GLY A 254 -17.37 1.66 3.51
N THR A 255 -17.20 1.49 4.82
CA THR A 255 -18.31 1.61 5.76
C THR A 255 -18.92 3.00 5.74
N LEU A 256 -18.09 4.06 5.78
CA LEU A 256 -18.58 5.43 5.71
C LEU A 256 -19.30 5.71 4.38
N ALA A 257 -18.77 5.26 3.25
CA ALA A 257 -19.38 5.42 1.93
C ALA A 257 -20.76 4.75 1.86
N LEU A 258 -20.90 3.55 2.41
CA LEU A 258 -22.18 2.85 2.48
C LEU A 258 -23.19 3.53 3.42
N LEU A 259 -22.74 4.12 4.53
CA LEU A 259 -23.61 4.89 5.43
C LEU A 259 -24.15 6.16 4.77
N GLU A 260 -23.37 6.82 3.91
CA GLU A 260 -23.80 7.97 3.10
C GLU A 260 -24.68 7.58 1.90
N HIS A 261 -24.74 6.30 1.53
CA HIS A 261 -25.54 5.75 0.44
C HIS A 261 -26.45 4.59 0.91
N PRO A 262 -27.45 4.87 1.77
CA PRO A 262 -28.21 3.85 2.49
C PRO A 262 -29.04 2.92 1.58
N ASP A 263 -29.44 3.40 0.41
CA ASP A 263 -30.11 2.62 -0.63
C ASP A 263 -29.18 1.55 -1.22
N GLN A 264 -27.91 1.87 -1.47
CA GLN A 264 -26.90 0.91 -1.91
C GLN A 264 -26.51 -0.05 -0.79
N ALA A 265 -26.38 0.44 0.45
CA ALA A 265 -26.12 -0.41 1.60
C ALA A 265 -27.23 -1.44 1.84
N ALA A 266 -28.49 -1.06 1.67
CA ALA A 266 -29.63 -1.98 1.77
C ALA A 266 -29.54 -3.10 0.72
N ARG A 267 -29.15 -2.78 -0.52
CA ARG A 267 -28.99 -3.78 -1.59
C ARG A 267 -27.91 -4.83 -1.27
N ILE A 268 -26.84 -4.43 -0.59
CA ILE A 268 -25.75 -5.34 -0.18
C ILE A 268 -26.15 -6.15 1.06
N ARG A 269 -26.85 -5.55 2.02
CA ARG A 269 -27.27 -6.23 3.25
C ARG A 269 -28.38 -7.26 3.00
N ASP A 270 -29.33 -6.94 2.14
CA ASP A 270 -30.57 -7.71 1.97
C ASP A 270 -30.49 -8.76 0.84
N THR A 271 -29.31 -8.96 0.23
CA THR A 271 -29.09 -9.91 -0.87
C THR A 271 -28.45 -11.22 -0.38
N ASP A 272 -28.89 -12.34 -0.95
CA ASP A 272 -28.22 -13.64 -0.83
C ASP A 272 -27.27 -13.93 -2.02
N ASP A 273 -27.24 -13.05 -3.04
CA ASP A 273 -26.36 -13.22 -4.22
C ASP A 273 -24.93 -12.74 -3.92
N PRO A 274 -23.93 -13.64 -3.83
CA PRO A 274 -22.54 -13.27 -3.56
C PRO A 274 -21.93 -12.40 -4.68
N THR A 275 -22.50 -12.44 -5.88
CA THR A 275 -22.05 -11.61 -7.02
C THR A 275 -22.33 -10.13 -6.77
N VAL A 276 -23.44 -9.81 -6.08
CA VAL A 276 -23.77 -8.43 -5.71
C VAL A 276 -22.74 -7.88 -4.72
N VAL A 277 -22.38 -8.67 -3.71
CA VAL A 277 -21.35 -8.30 -2.72
C VAL A 277 -19.99 -8.13 -3.39
N ALA A 278 -19.59 -9.06 -4.25
CA ALA A 278 -18.33 -8.99 -4.99
C ALA A 278 -18.24 -7.72 -5.85
N ASN A 279 -19.30 -7.40 -6.61
CA ASN A 279 -19.32 -6.18 -7.43
C ASN A 279 -19.31 -4.90 -6.59
N ALA A 280 -19.95 -4.90 -5.42
CA ALA A 280 -19.88 -3.77 -4.50
C ALA A 280 -18.47 -3.54 -3.96
N ILE A 281 -17.73 -4.61 -3.67
CA ILE A 281 -16.32 -4.53 -3.25
C ILE A 281 -15.46 -3.93 -4.38
N GLU A 282 -15.63 -4.38 -5.62
CA GLU A 282 -14.92 -3.82 -6.79
C GLU A 282 -15.25 -2.34 -7.01
N GLU A 283 -16.51 -1.94 -6.82
CA GLU A 283 -16.92 -0.55 -6.93
C GLU A 283 -16.33 0.31 -5.81
N LEU A 284 -16.28 -0.18 -4.58
CA LEU A 284 -15.61 0.51 -3.47
C LEU A 284 -14.11 0.66 -3.73
N LEU A 285 -13.44 -0.37 -4.27
CA LEU A 285 -12.02 -0.30 -4.67
C LEU A 285 -11.80 0.77 -5.74
N ARG A 286 -12.66 0.82 -6.76
CA ARG A 286 -12.62 1.84 -7.81
C ARG A 286 -12.89 3.24 -7.28
N TYR A 287 -13.87 3.39 -6.39
CA TYR A 287 -14.34 4.69 -5.91
C TYR A 287 -13.39 5.30 -4.88
N LEU A 288 -12.95 4.54 -3.88
CA LEU A 288 -12.19 5.06 -2.75
C LEU A 288 -10.70 5.27 -3.07
N THR A 289 -10.15 4.43 -3.97
CA THR A 289 -8.73 4.43 -4.39
C THR A 289 -7.80 4.78 -3.22
N VAL A 290 -7.75 3.94 -2.19
CA VAL A 290 -7.02 4.23 -0.94
C VAL A 290 -5.53 4.58 -1.19
N PRO A 291 -4.76 3.80 -1.96
CA PRO A 291 -3.39 4.20 -2.33
C PRO A 291 -3.40 5.09 -3.58
N GLN A 292 -3.43 6.42 -3.41
CA GLN A 292 -3.48 7.37 -4.54
C GLN A 292 -2.12 7.75 -5.13
N ASP A 293 -1.05 7.63 -4.34
CA ASP A 293 0.26 8.24 -4.59
C ASP A 293 1.41 7.26 -4.33
N HIS A 294 1.17 5.95 -4.47
CA HIS A 294 2.16 4.92 -4.16
C HIS A 294 2.90 4.37 -5.40
N VAL A 295 2.47 4.77 -6.60
CA VAL A 295 2.99 4.26 -7.87
C VAL A 295 3.80 5.34 -8.58
N TRP A 296 5.11 5.25 -8.42
CA TRP A 296 6.08 6.19 -8.99
C TRP A 296 6.97 5.47 -9.99
N ARG A 297 7.40 6.22 -11.01
CA ARG A 297 8.28 5.72 -12.05
C ARG A 297 9.34 6.75 -12.39
N VAL A 298 10.39 6.29 -13.05
CA VAL A 298 11.36 7.17 -13.72
C VAL A 298 11.66 6.64 -15.10
N ALA A 299 11.67 7.53 -16.09
CA ALA A 299 11.99 7.16 -17.47
C ALA A 299 13.49 6.80 -17.58
N THR A 300 13.75 5.63 -18.15
CA THR A 300 15.12 5.13 -18.37
C THR A 300 15.67 5.51 -19.75
N GLU A 301 14.77 5.82 -20.67
CA GLU A 301 15.04 6.35 -22.00
C GLU A 301 13.89 7.26 -22.45
N ASP A 302 14.10 8.05 -23.50
CA ASP A 302 13.07 8.92 -24.06
C ASP A 302 11.86 8.10 -24.55
N LEU A 303 10.65 8.48 -24.14
CA LEU A 303 9.40 7.85 -24.60
C LEU A 303 8.28 8.86 -24.83
N THR A 304 7.35 8.52 -25.73
CA THR A 304 6.12 9.31 -25.91
C THR A 304 4.96 8.61 -25.20
N LEU A 305 4.30 9.33 -24.30
CA LEU A 305 3.10 8.88 -23.58
C LEU A 305 2.07 10.01 -23.61
N GLY A 306 0.78 9.70 -23.83
CA GLY A 306 -0.26 10.73 -23.96
C GLY A 306 0.01 11.80 -25.03
N GLY A 307 0.82 11.48 -26.05
CA GLY A 307 1.24 12.42 -27.10
C GLY A 307 2.38 13.37 -26.69
N GLN A 308 2.96 13.22 -25.50
CA GLN A 308 4.05 14.05 -24.99
C GLN A 308 5.34 13.25 -24.80
N LEU A 309 6.47 13.90 -25.08
CA LEU A 309 7.79 13.33 -24.89
C LEU A 309 8.22 13.46 -23.42
N ILE A 310 8.43 12.31 -22.77
CA ILE A 310 9.08 12.17 -21.48
C ILE A 310 10.55 11.84 -21.74
N ARG A 311 11.46 12.60 -21.16
CA ARG A 311 12.91 12.41 -21.32
C ARG A 311 13.45 11.40 -20.33
N ALA A 312 14.53 10.72 -20.72
CA ALA A 312 15.30 9.90 -19.79
C ALA A 312 15.69 10.70 -18.53
N GLY A 313 15.43 10.12 -17.35
CA GLY A 313 15.65 10.74 -16.04
C GLY A 313 14.49 11.61 -15.54
N GLU A 314 13.41 11.79 -16.29
CA GLU A 314 12.19 12.41 -15.78
C GLU A 314 11.32 11.39 -15.03
N GLY A 315 10.84 11.80 -13.85
CA GLY A 315 9.84 11.10 -13.05
C GLY A 315 8.42 11.47 -13.41
#